data_AF-A0A1B6KZJ6-F1
#
_entry.id   AF-A0A1B6KZJ6-F1
#
_cell.length_a   1.000
_cell.length_b   1.000
_cell.length_c   1.000
_cell.angle_alpha   90.00
_cell.angle_beta   90.00
_cell.angle_gamma   90.00
#
_symmetry.space_group_name_H-M   'P 1'
#
loop_
_entity.id
_entity.type
_entity.pdbx_description
1 polymer ?
#
loop_
_entity_poly.entity_id
_entity_poly.type
_entity_poly.pdbx_seq_one_letter_code
_entity_poly.pdbx_strand_id
1 'polypeptide(L)'
;KPSHHSPTSSTNGFSMQSYLAKILDLSCPSHWTLLYNSLQHGLGANRFLHHVLSYRGPTLTFLRGEQDTEFCIGATQEWRESHLYWGGDDSIIIQILPLYHVVQRGPKLLYLNMKIRGYPKGIRAGMDPRKPSLDINESFTVMTYKGIPYQLQTVEVWGCGNPQSREMQLDLKKWEVKQAERQRVVKLSANEWTDHPDRYLLELAGRPNYSQSNN
;
A
#
# COMPACT_ATOMS: atom_id res chain seq x y z
N LYS A 1 29.43 49.42 -54.84
CA LYS A 1 28.54 48.26 -54.61
C LYS A 1 28.95 47.59 -53.30
N PRO A 2 28.25 47.80 -52.18
CA PRO A 2 28.50 47.02 -50.97
C PRO A 2 27.66 45.73 -50.99
N SER A 3 28.31 44.63 -50.65
CA SER A 3 27.76 43.28 -50.51
C SER A 3 27.00 43.13 -49.18
N HIS A 4 25.74 42.69 -49.25
CA HIS A 4 24.97 42.28 -48.07
C HIS A 4 25.46 40.91 -47.59
N HIS A 5 26.04 40.84 -46.40
CA HIS A 5 26.13 39.61 -45.62
C HIS A 5 24.97 39.55 -44.63
N SER A 6 24.08 38.58 -44.81
CA SER A 6 23.03 38.25 -43.84
C SER A 6 23.67 37.65 -42.58
N PRO A 7 23.22 38.01 -41.36
CA PRO A 7 23.69 37.36 -40.16
C PRO A 7 23.09 35.95 -40.10
N THR A 8 23.95 34.95 -39.96
CA THR A 8 23.58 33.58 -39.60
C THR A 8 22.95 33.61 -38.22
N SER A 9 21.63 33.42 -38.16
CA SER A 9 20.91 33.15 -36.92
C SER A 9 21.41 31.81 -36.36
N SER A 10 22.27 31.88 -35.35
CA SER A 10 22.58 30.73 -34.49
C SER A 10 21.31 30.36 -33.72
N THR A 11 20.54 29.44 -34.30
CA THR A 11 19.37 28.85 -33.65
C THR A 11 19.87 27.95 -32.52
N ASN A 12 20.16 28.54 -31.35
CA ASN A 12 20.25 27.80 -30.09
C ASN A 12 18.85 27.34 -29.72
N GLY A 13 18.35 26.35 -30.46
CA GLY A 13 17.13 25.62 -30.17
C GLY A 13 17.37 24.70 -28.98
N PHE A 14 17.44 25.25 -27.76
CA PHE A 14 17.13 24.47 -26.57
C PHE A 14 15.66 24.07 -26.68
N SER A 15 15.40 22.90 -27.25
CA SER A 15 14.03 22.40 -27.42
C SER A 15 13.44 22.18 -26.03
N MET A 16 12.20 22.65 -25.80
CA MET A 16 11.45 22.36 -24.58
C MET A 16 11.45 20.87 -24.24
N GLN A 17 11.53 20.00 -25.26
CA GLN A 17 11.66 18.55 -25.12
C GLN A 17 12.91 18.14 -24.35
N SER A 18 14.07 18.76 -24.59
CA SER A 18 15.31 18.48 -23.85
C SER A 18 15.27 18.96 -22.40
N TYR A 19 14.53 20.05 -22.13
CA TYR A 19 14.31 20.57 -20.79
C TYR A 19 13.31 19.71 -20.00
N LEU A 20 12.21 19.32 -20.63
CA LEU A 20 11.24 18.37 -20.05
C LEU A 20 11.89 17.01 -19.81
N ALA A 21 12.70 16.51 -20.74
CA ALA A 21 13.44 15.27 -20.55
C ALA A 21 14.38 15.37 -19.34
N LYS A 22 15.15 16.46 -19.20
CA LYS A 22 16.00 16.68 -18.02
C LYS A 22 15.22 16.84 -16.72
N ILE A 23 14.08 17.53 -16.74
CA ILE A 23 13.18 17.61 -15.58
C ILE A 23 12.69 16.21 -15.20
N LEU A 24 12.24 15.41 -16.17
CA LEU A 24 11.75 14.05 -15.95
C LEU A 24 12.86 13.10 -15.48
N ASP A 25 14.09 13.22 -16.02
CA ASP A 25 15.28 12.47 -15.57
C ASP A 25 15.70 12.85 -14.15
N LEU A 26 15.49 14.09 -13.73
CA LEU A 26 15.78 14.57 -12.38
C LEU A 26 14.65 14.28 -11.37
N SER A 27 13.44 13.92 -11.84
CA SER A 27 12.23 13.92 -11.01
C SER A 27 11.51 12.58 -10.90
N CYS A 28 11.94 11.52 -11.59
CA CYS A 28 11.49 10.17 -11.26
C CYS A 28 12.45 9.59 -10.20
N PRO A 29 12.03 9.45 -8.93
CA PRO A 29 12.94 8.91 -7.95
C PRO A 29 13.09 7.42 -8.27
N SER A 30 14.29 7.01 -8.68
CA SER A 30 14.58 5.65 -9.15
C SER A 30 14.27 4.56 -8.11
N HIS A 31 14.04 4.96 -6.86
CA HIS A 31 13.72 4.09 -5.74
C HIS A 31 12.22 3.95 -5.44
N TRP A 32 11.34 4.68 -6.12
CA TRP A 32 9.90 4.54 -5.89
C TRP A 32 9.43 3.16 -6.30
N THR A 33 8.73 2.52 -5.36
CA THR A 33 8.27 1.15 -5.56
C THR A 33 6.76 1.10 -5.42
N LEU A 34 6.09 0.53 -6.41
CA LEU A 34 4.66 0.23 -6.32
C LEU A 34 4.42 -0.85 -5.24
N LEU A 35 3.74 -0.46 -4.17
CA LEU A 35 3.41 -1.36 -3.05
C LEU A 35 2.08 -2.08 -3.31
N TYR A 36 1.06 -1.31 -3.74
CA TYR A 36 -0.29 -1.79 -4.00
C TYR A 36 -0.86 -1.08 -5.23
N ASN A 37 -1.59 -1.84 -6.04
CA ASN A 37 -2.39 -1.34 -7.16
C ASN A 37 -3.68 -2.14 -7.22
N SER A 38 -4.82 -1.50 -7.04
CA SER A 38 -6.12 -2.16 -7.00
C SER A 38 -6.54 -2.77 -8.34
N LEU A 39 -6.05 -2.26 -9.48
CA LEU A 39 -6.32 -2.85 -10.80
C LEU A 39 -5.68 -4.23 -10.94
N GLN A 40 -4.53 -4.46 -10.31
CA GLN A 40 -3.82 -5.74 -10.35
C GLN A 40 -4.20 -6.67 -9.20
N HIS A 41 -4.38 -6.12 -8.00
CA HIS A 41 -4.56 -6.91 -6.77
C HIS A 41 -6.03 -7.04 -6.34
N GLY A 42 -6.93 -6.29 -6.99
CA GLY A 42 -8.32 -6.10 -6.61
C GLY A 42 -8.49 -5.02 -5.53
N LEU A 43 -9.64 -4.33 -5.56
CA LEU A 43 -10.07 -3.42 -4.49
C LEU A 43 -10.46 -4.21 -3.24
N GLY A 44 -9.99 -3.78 -2.08
CA GLY A 44 -10.40 -4.34 -0.81
C GLY A 44 -9.41 -4.09 0.32
N ALA A 45 -9.94 -3.89 1.54
CA ALA A 45 -9.14 -3.55 2.70
C ALA A 45 -8.04 -4.58 3.00
N ASN A 46 -8.35 -5.89 2.99
CA ASN A 46 -7.36 -6.93 3.27
C ASN A 46 -6.21 -6.94 2.26
N ARG A 47 -6.50 -6.66 0.99
CA ARG A 47 -5.47 -6.55 -0.06
C ARG A 47 -4.61 -5.31 0.17
N PHE A 48 -5.23 -4.16 0.43
CA PHE A 48 -4.50 -2.95 0.80
C PHE A 48 -3.58 -3.20 2.01
N LEU A 49 -4.10 -3.73 3.12
CA LEU A 49 -3.32 -4.02 4.33
C LEU A 49 -2.14 -4.96 4.04
N HIS A 50 -2.40 -6.09 3.35
CA HIS A 50 -1.37 -7.07 3.01
C HIS A 50 -0.22 -6.47 2.17
N HIS A 51 -0.54 -5.51 1.29
CA HIS A 51 0.46 -4.93 0.40
C HIS A 51 1.21 -3.75 1.02
N VAL A 52 0.52 -2.92 1.81
CA VAL A 52 1.00 -1.62 2.26
C VAL A 52 1.61 -1.67 3.66
N LEU A 53 1.07 -2.50 4.57
CA LEU A 53 1.63 -2.62 5.92
C LEU A 53 3.07 -3.17 5.89
N SER A 54 3.79 -2.94 6.97
CA SER A 54 5.21 -3.32 7.16
C SER A 54 6.21 -2.60 6.25
N TYR A 55 5.75 -1.68 5.38
CA TYR A 55 6.64 -0.76 4.68
C TYR A 55 7.05 0.40 5.61
N ARG A 56 8.30 0.36 6.07
CA ARG A 56 8.86 1.35 7.01
C ARG A 56 9.40 2.57 6.28
N GLY A 57 8.53 3.39 5.73
CA GLY A 57 8.92 4.60 5.01
C GLY A 57 7.74 5.46 4.57
N PRO A 58 8.02 6.63 3.98
CA PRO A 58 6.99 7.50 3.43
C PRO A 58 6.31 6.86 2.22
N THR A 59 5.02 7.13 2.05
CA THR A 59 4.24 6.60 0.93
C THR A 59 3.35 7.68 0.32
N LEU A 60 3.10 7.57 -0.99
CA LEU A 60 2.05 8.29 -1.69
C LEU A 60 0.92 7.33 -2.05
N THR A 61 -0.28 7.66 -1.60
CA THR A 61 -1.50 6.89 -1.89
C THR A 61 -2.41 7.69 -2.80
N PHE A 62 -2.57 7.25 -4.04
CA PHE A 62 -3.47 7.81 -5.03
C PHE A 62 -4.83 7.12 -4.97
N LEU A 63 -5.88 7.92 -5.00
CA LEU A 63 -7.27 7.51 -4.84
C LEU A 63 -8.08 8.14 -5.96
N ARG A 64 -8.51 7.32 -6.92
CA ARG A 64 -9.36 7.78 -8.02
C ARG A 64 -10.81 7.39 -7.76
N GLY A 65 -11.66 8.39 -7.67
CA GLY A 65 -13.10 8.24 -7.65
C GLY A 65 -13.73 8.45 -9.03
N GLU A 66 -15.04 8.27 -9.10
CA GLU A 66 -15.85 8.68 -10.26
C GLU A 66 -15.70 10.18 -10.59
N GLN A 67 -16.12 10.55 -11.81
CA GLN A 67 -16.07 11.91 -12.34
C GLN A 67 -14.64 12.49 -12.41
N ASP A 68 -13.67 11.64 -12.73
CA ASP A 68 -12.25 11.98 -12.80
C ASP A 68 -11.76 12.72 -11.55
N THR A 69 -12.29 12.37 -10.38
CA THR A 69 -11.85 12.94 -9.12
C THR A 69 -10.67 12.14 -8.60
N GLU A 70 -9.55 12.80 -8.33
CA GLU A 70 -8.34 12.12 -7.86
C GLU A 70 -7.71 12.86 -6.70
N PHE A 71 -7.42 12.11 -5.63
CA PHE A 71 -6.71 12.59 -4.45
C PHE A 71 -5.40 11.83 -4.28
N CYS A 72 -4.44 12.48 -3.65
CA CYS A 72 -3.22 11.84 -3.18
C CYS A 72 -2.99 12.15 -1.69
N ILE A 73 -2.69 11.11 -0.93
CA ILE A 73 -2.31 11.21 0.48
C ILE A 73 -0.81 10.94 0.58
N GLY A 74 -0.06 11.92 1.08
CA GLY A 74 1.33 11.76 1.48
C GLY A 74 1.43 11.38 2.95
N ALA A 75 1.78 10.12 3.20
CA ALA A 75 2.14 9.63 4.53
C ALA A 75 3.65 9.74 4.71
N THR A 76 4.10 10.43 5.77
CA THR A 76 5.53 10.55 6.11
C THR A 76 6.05 9.40 6.96
N GLN A 77 5.13 8.59 7.51
CA GLN A 77 5.41 7.47 8.39
C GLN A 77 4.75 6.20 7.85
N GLU A 78 5.19 5.05 8.35
CA GLU A 78 4.61 3.74 8.00
C GLU A 78 3.10 3.68 8.28
N TRP A 79 2.38 3.01 7.38
CA TRP A 79 0.98 2.69 7.60
C TRP A 79 0.82 1.76 8.80
N ARG A 80 -0.12 2.10 9.67
CA ARG A 80 -0.46 1.31 10.87
C ARG A 80 -1.96 1.31 11.10
N GLU A 81 -2.48 0.20 11.58
CA GLU A 81 -3.82 0.17 12.16
C GLU A 81 -3.81 0.85 13.53
N SER A 82 -4.76 1.75 13.77
CA SER A 82 -4.84 2.54 15.01
C SER A 82 -6.25 3.06 15.23
N HIS A 83 -6.64 3.24 16.49
CA HIS A 83 -7.86 3.96 16.87
C HIS A 83 -7.63 5.48 16.97
N LEU A 84 -6.38 5.93 16.88
CA LEU A 84 -5.96 7.32 16.89
C LEU A 84 -5.37 7.72 15.54
N TYR A 85 -5.56 8.98 15.18
CA TYR A 85 -4.92 9.58 14.02
C TYR A 85 -3.40 9.69 14.23
N TRP A 86 -2.66 9.47 13.15
CA TRP A 86 -1.20 9.44 13.07
C TRP A 86 -0.70 10.17 11.82
N GLY A 87 0.62 10.28 11.66
CA GLY A 87 1.26 11.01 10.57
C GLY A 87 2.12 12.14 11.11
N GLY A 88 3.26 12.37 10.46
CA GLY A 88 4.22 13.42 10.84
C GLY A 88 3.80 14.80 10.33
N ASP A 89 4.57 15.82 10.70
CA ASP A 89 4.24 17.23 10.39
C ASP A 89 4.14 17.53 8.89
N ASP A 90 4.86 16.76 8.06
CA ASP A 90 4.87 16.89 6.61
C ASP A 90 3.84 15.99 5.89
N SER A 91 2.94 15.33 6.64
CA SER A 91 1.83 14.62 6.01
C SER A 91 0.94 15.60 5.26
N ILE A 92 0.42 15.17 4.11
CA ILE A 92 -0.32 16.04 3.19
C ILE A 92 -1.45 15.29 2.50
N ILE A 93 -2.53 16.01 2.19
CA ILE A 93 -3.62 15.56 1.34
C ILE A 93 -3.73 16.59 0.22
N ILE A 94 -3.65 16.11 -1.02
CA ILE A 94 -3.81 16.96 -2.20
C ILE A 94 -4.94 16.40 -3.06
N GLN A 95 -5.71 17.29 -3.65
CA GLN A 95 -6.57 16.96 -4.77
C GLN A 95 -5.76 17.20 -6.04
N ILE A 96 -5.68 16.21 -6.91
CA ILE A 96 -4.98 16.28 -8.19
C ILE A 96 -5.97 16.64 -9.29
N LEU A 97 -7.13 15.98 -9.30
CA LEU A 97 -8.20 16.21 -10.27
C LEU A 97 -9.54 16.49 -9.58
N PRO A 98 -10.43 17.30 -10.20
CA PRO A 98 -10.23 17.98 -11.48
C PRO A 98 -9.38 19.26 -11.38
N LEU A 99 -9.21 19.80 -10.18
CA LEU A 99 -8.41 21.00 -9.93
C LEU A 99 -7.39 20.73 -8.84
N TYR A 100 -6.12 20.91 -9.19
CA TYR A 100 -5.02 20.74 -8.26
C TYR A 100 -5.11 21.74 -7.11
N HIS A 101 -5.13 21.25 -5.88
CA HIS A 101 -4.90 22.05 -4.68
C HIS A 101 -4.50 21.20 -3.49
N VAL A 102 -3.79 21.83 -2.54
CA VAL A 102 -3.54 21.22 -1.23
C VAL A 102 -4.81 21.30 -0.41
N VAL A 103 -5.34 20.15 -0.03
CA VAL A 103 -6.54 20.03 0.82
C VAL A 103 -6.17 20.36 2.25
N GLN A 104 -5.18 19.64 2.80
CA GLN A 104 -4.65 19.84 4.17
C GLN A 104 -3.19 19.38 4.25
N ARG A 105 -2.43 19.95 5.19
CA ARG A 105 -1.07 19.54 5.55
C ARG A 105 -0.88 19.69 7.06
N GLY A 106 -0.19 18.75 7.69
CA GLY A 106 0.13 18.80 9.11
C GLY A 106 0.25 17.42 9.76
N PRO A 107 0.50 17.40 11.08
CA PRO A 107 0.58 16.16 11.84
C PRO A 107 -0.79 15.50 12.03
N LYS A 108 -0.77 14.20 12.38
CA LYS A 108 -1.97 13.43 12.75
C LYS A 108 -3.10 13.51 11.71
N LEU A 109 -2.74 13.49 10.43
CA LEU A 109 -3.72 13.55 9.34
C LEU A 109 -4.31 12.20 8.99
N LEU A 110 -3.59 11.10 9.18
CA LEU A 110 -3.98 9.79 8.67
C LEU A 110 -4.61 8.94 9.76
N TYR A 111 -5.58 8.13 9.36
CA TYR A 111 -6.22 7.15 10.21
C TYR A 111 -6.55 5.92 9.38
N LEU A 112 -6.33 4.75 9.98
CA LEU A 112 -6.66 3.46 9.38
C LEU A 112 -7.09 2.52 10.50
N ASN A 113 -8.30 1.97 10.37
CA ASN A 113 -8.78 0.94 11.28
C ASN A 113 -9.68 -0.02 10.53
N MET A 114 -9.38 -1.32 10.60
CA MET A 114 -10.25 -2.37 10.04
C MET A 114 -10.80 -3.32 11.10
N LYS A 115 -10.20 -3.35 12.29
CA LYS A 115 -10.44 -4.40 13.31
C LYS A 115 -11.13 -3.89 14.57
N ILE A 116 -10.80 -2.68 15.02
CA ILE A 116 -11.21 -2.18 16.33
C ILE A 116 -12.69 -1.79 16.27
N ARG A 117 -13.52 -2.50 17.03
CA ARG A 117 -14.96 -2.24 17.15
C ARG A 117 -15.22 -0.94 17.91
N GLY A 118 -16.34 -0.29 17.62
CA GLY A 118 -16.72 0.99 18.24
C GLY A 118 -15.99 2.21 17.69
N TYR A 119 -14.99 2.01 16.82
CA TYR A 119 -14.30 3.07 16.10
C TYR A 119 -14.66 3.02 14.61
N PRO A 120 -14.55 4.16 13.90
CA PRO A 120 -14.80 4.17 12.47
C PRO A 120 -13.88 3.20 11.72
N LYS A 121 -14.40 2.56 10.69
CA LYS A 121 -13.66 1.59 9.89
C LYS A 121 -13.35 2.13 8.50
N GLY A 122 -12.20 1.73 7.97
CA GLY A 122 -11.68 2.19 6.69
C GLY A 122 -10.49 3.14 6.87
N ILE A 123 -10.25 3.96 5.85
CA ILE A 123 -9.17 4.97 5.83
C ILE A 123 -9.80 6.34 5.99
N ARG A 124 -9.24 7.16 6.88
CA ARG A 124 -9.61 8.57 7.01
C ARG A 124 -8.39 9.45 6.89
N ALA A 125 -8.59 10.61 6.28
CA ALA A 125 -7.56 11.62 6.18
C ALA A 125 -8.15 13.01 6.50
N GLY A 126 -7.59 13.67 7.51
CA GLY A 126 -7.93 15.03 7.88
C GLY A 126 -7.58 15.38 9.32
N MET A 127 -7.43 16.68 9.60
CA MET A 127 -7.04 17.20 10.92
C MET A 127 -8.14 17.04 11.98
N ASP A 128 -9.41 17.11 11.58
CA ASP A 128 -10.55 16.96 12.49
C ASP A 128 -11.11 15.53 12.41
N PRO A 129 -11.00 14.71 13.47
CA PRO A 129 -11.53 13.35 13.50
C PRO A 129 -13.04 13.26 13.31
N ARG A 130 -13.79 14.31 13.68
CA ARG A 130 -15.26 14.35 13.56
C ARG A 130 -15.71 14.70 12.15
N LYS A 131 -14.87 15.42 11.42
CA LYS A 131 -15.12 15.86 10.04
C LYS A 131 -13.84 15.66 9.20
N PRO A 132 -13.47 14.40 8.90
CA PRO A 132 -12.31 14.14 8.07
C PRO A 132 -12.52 14.76 6.68
N SER A 133 -11.42 15.18 6.05
CA SER A 133 -11.48 15.71 4.70
C SER A 133 -11.82 14.62 3.70
N LEU A 134 -11.24 13.44 3.89
CA LEU A 134 -11.41 12.26 3.07
C LEU A 134 -11.74 11.05 3.95
N ASP A 135 -12.74 10.25 3.56
CA ASP A 135 -13.15 9.02 4.25
C ASP A 135 -13.40 7.92 3.22
N ILE A 136 -12.66 6.82 3.30
CA ILE A 136 -12.89 5.60 2.52
C ILE A 136 -13.52 4.59 3.44
N ASN A 137 -14.66 4.04 3.02
CA ASN A 137 -15.41 3.07 3.81
C ASN A 137 -14.67 1.72 4.00
N GLU A 138 -15.18 0.90 4.92
CA GLU A 138 -14.64 -0.44 5.23
C GLU A 138 -14.50 -1.34 3.98
N SER A 139 -15.43 -1.25 3.05
CA SER A 139 -15.43 -2.09 1.84
C SER A 139 -14.49 -1.61 0.74
N PHE A 140 -13.85 -0.44 0.87
CA PHE A 140 -13.02 0.16 -0.19
C PHE A 140 -13.79 0.34 -1.50
N THR A 141 -15.05 0.75 -1.39
CA THR A 141 -15.93 0.99 -2.54
C THR A 141 -16.33 2.44 -2.69
N VAL A 142 -16.37 3.21 -1.61
CA VAL A 142 -16.79 4.61 -1.62
C VAL A 142 -15.75 5.45 -0.91
N MET A 143 -15.37 6.55 -1.56
CA MET A 143 -14.54 7.62 -1.03
C MET A 143 -15.39 8.87 -0.88
N THR A 144 -15.46 9.42 0.32
CA THR A 144 -16.22 10.63 0.62
C THR A 144 -15.26 11.80 0.81
N TYR A 145 -15.41 12.86 0.02
CA TYR A 145 -14.66 14.10 0.17
C TYR A 145 -15.60 15.25 0.54
N LYS A 146 -15.34 15.92 1.66
CA LYS A 146 -16.18 17.02 2.18
C LYS A 146 -17.69 16.69 2.26
N GLY A 147 -18.02 15.43 2.52
CA GLY A 147 -19.40 14.93 2.62
C GLY A 147 -20.03 14.49 1.29
N ILE A 148 -19.30 14.59 0.18
CA ILE A 148 -19.75 14.14 -1.14
C ILE A 148 -19.15 12.75 -1.40
N PRO A 149 -19.98 11.70 -1.59
CA PRO A 149 -19.50 10.35 -1.88
C PRO A 149 -19.17 10.18 -3.37
N TYR A 150 -18.06 9.50 -3.64
CA TYR A 150 -17.59 9.09 -4.97
C TYR A 150 -17.36 7.58 -4.95
N GLN A 151 -17.80 6.85 -5.98
CA GLN A 151 -17.41 5.45 -6.10
C GLN A 151 -15.90 5.38 -6.35
N LEU A 152 -15.22 4.60 -5.54
CA LEU A 152 -13.78 4.41 -5.62
C LEU A 152 -13.48 3.45 -6.77
N GLN A 153 -12.75 3.95 -7.77
CA GLN A 153 -12.40 3.19 -8.97
C GLN A 153 -11.03 2.53 -8.82
N THR A 154 -10.03 3.28 -8.36
CA THR A 154 -8.68 2.76 -8.19
C THR A 154 -7.99 3.30 -6.94
N VAL A 155 -7.09 2.47 -6.41
CA VAL A 155 -6.16 2.82 -5.33
C VAL A 155 -4.79 2.36 -5.72
N GLU A 156 -3.83 3.27 -5.71
CA GLU A 156 -2.42 2.97 -5.93
C GLU A 156 -1.60 3.49 -4.76
N VAL A 157 -0.64 2.70 -4.29
CA VAL A 157 0.24 3.09 -3.19
C VAL A 157 1.68 2.89 -3.63
N TRP A 158 2.43 3.98 -3.56
CA TRP A 158 3.84 4.05 -3.90
C TRP A 158 4.66 4.27 -2.64
N GLY A 159 5.67 3.42 -2.43
CA GLY A 159 6.67 3.59 -1.39
C GLY A 159 7.76 4.53 -1.88
N CYS A 160 7.97 5.62 -1.15
CA CYS A 160 8.87 6.71 -1.53
C CYS A 160 10.14 6.78 -0.68
N GLY A 161 10.29 5.86 0.29
CA GLY A 161 11.48 5.73 1.13
C GLY A 161 12.60 4.94 0.47
N ASN A 162 13.71 4.78 1.19
CA ASN A 162 14.91 4.11 0.68
C ASN A 162 14.63 2.66 0.21
N PRO A 163 15.42 2.13 -0.74
CA PRO A 163 15.32 0.74 -1.19
C PRO A 163 15.36 -0.29 -0.03
N GLN A 164 16.11 0.01 1.04
CA GLN A 164 16.20 -0.81 2.25
C GLN A 164 14.83 -1.04 2.92
N SER A 165 13.94 -0.04 2.92
CA SER A 165 12.59 -0.17 3.48
C SER A 165 11.77 -1.22 2.71
N ARG A 166 12.00 -1.35 1.40
CA ARG A 166 11.35 -2.37 0.57
C ARG A 166 11.92 -3.75 0.81
N GLU A 167 13.25 -3.88 0.88
CA GLU A 167 13.90 -5.16 1.19
C GLU A 167 13.44 -5.70 2.55
N MET A 168 13.43 -4.85 3.58
CA MET A 168 12.93 -5.19 4.90
C MET A 168 11.46 -5.64 4.86
N GLN A 169 10.60 -4.94 4.09
CA GLN A 169 9.21 -5.35 3.92
C GLN A 169 9.10 -6.75 3.28
N LEU A 170 9.89 -7.02 2.23
CA LEU A 170 9.88 -8.33 1.55
C LEU A 170 10.37 -9.44 2.48
N ASP A 171 11.39 -9.19 3.28
CA ASP A 171 11.92 -10.19 4.21
C ASP A 171 10.95 -10.48 5.36
N LEU A 172 10.27 -9.44 5.88
CA LEU A 172 9.17 -9.61 6.84
C LEU A 172 8.06 -10.48 6.24
N LYS A 173 7.63 -10.22 5.01
CA LYS A 173 6.61 -11.05 4.34
C LYS A 173 7.06 -12.49 4.11
N LYS A 174 8.30 -12.71 3.67
CA LYS A 174 8.86 -14.06 3.54
C LYS A 174 8.87 -14.80 4.87
N TRP A 175 9.18 -14.09 5.95
CA TRP A 175 9.15 -14.65 7.29
C TRP A 175 7.73 -15.00 7.72
N GLU A 176 6.75 -14.12 7.50
CA GLU A 176 5.32 -14.37 7.78
C GLU A 176 4.81 -15.61 7.04
N VAL A 177 5.11 -15.74 5.75
CA VAL A 177 4.74 -16.93 4.95
C VAL A 177 5.39 -18.21 5.50
N LYS A 178 6.69 -18.15 5.87
CA LYS A 178 7.38 -19.29 6.48
C LYS A 178 6.77 -19.69 7.82
N GLN A 179 6.31 -18.73 8.63
CA GLN A 179 5.62 -19.00 9.89
C GLN A 179 4.23 -19.61 9.64
N ALA A 180 3.46 -19.05 8.72
CA ALA A 180 2.14 -19.57 8.36
C ALA A 180 2.22 -21.02 7.84
N GLU A 181 3.21 -21.34 6.99
CA GLU A 181 3.40 -22.72 6.51
C GLU A 181 3.81 -23.67 7.63
N ARG A 182 4.67 -23.25 8.57
CA ARG A 182 5.01 -24.05 9.75
C ARG A 182 3.79 -24.32 10.64
N GLN A 183 2.88 -23.36 10.78
CA GLN A 183 1.63 -23.53 11.53
C GLN A 183 0.63 -24.42 10.78
N ARG A 184 0.64 -24.41 9.44
CA ARG A 184 -0.20 -25.28 8.61
C ARG A 184 0.25 -26.75 8.68
N VAL A 185 1.55 -26.98 8.79
CA VAL A 185 2.11 -28.30 9.02
C VAL A 185 1.99 -28.64 10.50
N VAL A 186 0.83 -29.20 10.89
CA VAL A 186 0.69 -29.90 12.18
C VAL A 186 1.62 -31.11 12.12
N LYS A 187 2.82 -30.97 12.70
CA LYS A 187 3.66 -32.13 13.00
C LYS A 187 2.99 -32.85 14.16
N LEU A 188 2.15 -33.84 13.86
CA LEU A 188 1.79 -34.86 14.83
C LEU A 188 3.11 -35.42 15.37
N SER A 189 3.41 -35.14 16.63
CA SER A 189 4.57 -35.74 17.27
C SER A 189 4.33 -37.25 17.38
N ALA A 190 5.38 -38.06 17.30
CA ALA A 190 5.25 -39.52 17.39
C ALA A 190 4.55 -39.98 18.69
N ASN A 191 4.66 -39.19 19.77
CA ASN A 191 3.97 -39.46 21.02
C ASN A 191 2.46 -39.15 20.94
N GLU A 192 2.03 -38.08 20.24
CA GLU A 192 0.61 -37.75 20.03
C GLU A 192 -0.12 -38.68 19.05
N TRP A 193 0.63 -39.39 18.18
CA TRP A 193 0.08 -40.42 17.30
C TRP A 193 -0.42 -41.64 18.08
N THR A 194 0.24 -41.97 19.19
CA THR A 194 -0.05 -43.16 19.99
C THR A 194 -1.45 -43.13 20.58
N ASP A 195 -1.91 -41.94 20.96
CA ASP A 195 -3.18 -41.66 21.64
C ASP A 195 -4.28 -41.13 20.70
N HIS A 196 -4.00 -41.02 19.39
CA HIS A 196 -4.94 -40.44 18.44
C HIS A 196 -6.09 -41.42 18.12
N PRO A 197 -7.38 -41.02 18.21
CA PRO A 197 -8.51 -41.92 17.98
C PRO A 197 -8.54 -42.51 16.56
N ASP A 198 -7.99 -41.79 15.58
CA ASP A 198 -7.87 -42.24 14.20
C ASP A 198 -6.92 -43.44 14.01
N ARG A 199 -6.02 -43.70 14.98
CA ARG A 199 -5.20 -44.91 14.99
C ARG A 199 -6.07 -46.16 15.04
N TYR A 200 -7.10 -46.14 15.88
CA TYR A 200 -8.02 -47.27 16.06
C TYR A 200 -8.85 -47.51 14.78
N LEU A 201 -9.20 -46.43 14.05
CA LEU A 201 -9.88 -46.52 12.76
C LEU A 201 -8.98 -47.12 11.65
N LEU A 202 -7.69 -46.79 11.65
CA LEU A 202 -6.71 -47.36 10.71
C LEU A 202 -6.40 -48.83 10.99
N GLU A 203 -6.41 -49.23 12.25
CA GLU A 203 -6.24 -50.62 12.70
C GLU A 203 -7.44 -51.50 12.29
N LEU A 204 -8.67 -50.99 12.47
CA LEU A 204 -9.89 -51.65 11.98
C LEU A 204 -9.97 -51.73 10.45
N ALA A 205 -9.35 -50.78 9.74
CA ALA A 205 -9.25 -50.78 8.28
C ALA A 205 -8.13 -51.70 7.73
N GLY A 206 -7.44 -52.46 8.58
CA GLY A 206 -6.58 -53.57 8.18
C GLY A 206 -5.19 -53.20 7.65
N ARG A 207 -4.65 -52.01 7.97
CA ARG A 207 -3.25 -51.70 7.62
C ARG A 207 -2.28 -52.26 8.69
N PRO A 208 -1.26 -53.05 8.30
CA PRO A 208 -0.30 -53.61 9.25
C PRO A 208 0.61 -52.51 9.82
N ASN A 209 0.83 -52.59 11.13
CA ASN A 209 1.73 -51.73 11.89
C ASN A 209 3.13 -51.73 11.26
N TYR A 210 3.72 -50.55 11.05
CA TYR A 210 5.16 -50.41 10.89
C TYR A 210 5.80 -50.73 12.25
N SER A 211 6.08 -52.01 12.49
CA SER A 211 6.87 -52.44 13.63
C SER A 211 8.29 -51.88 13.48
N GLN A 212 8.71 -51.09 14.48
CA GLN A 212 10.13 -50.87 14.72
C GLN A 212 10.74 -52.23 15.07
N SER A 213 11.47 -52.82 14.14
CA SER A 213 12.45 -53.84 14.45
C SER A 213 13.63 -53.18 15.16
N ASN A 214 13.74 -53.38 16.47
CA ASN A 214 15.05 -53.40 17.13
C ASN A 214 15.01 -54.17 18.47
N ASN A 215 15.75 -55.29 18.46
CA ASN A 215 16.20 -56.19 19.52
C ASN A 215 15.18 -56.84 20.44
#